data_AF-A0A7W2Q163-F1
#
_entry.id   AF-A0A7W2Q163-F1
#
_cell.length_a   1.000
_cell.length_b   1.000
_cell.length_c   1.000
_cell.angle_alpha   90.00
_cell.angle_beta   90.00
_cell.angle_gamma   90.00
#
_symmetry.space_group_name_H-M   'P 1'
#
loop_
_entity.id
_entity.type
_entity.pdbx_description
1 polymer ?
#
loop_
_entity_poly.entity_id
_entity_poly.type
_entity_poly.pdbx_seq_one_letter_code
_entity_poly.pdbx_strand_id
1 'polypeptide(L)' 'MPENAFELLPVQVKAEVRALAADLGWSLGRATDEYLEMSRSLAVQEQLRQMRHKAPVLGLVGHKKGLDST' A
#
# COMPACT_ATOMS: atom_id res chain seq x y z
N MET A 1 25.68 -12.43 -10.51
CA MET A 1 25.12 -11.22 -11.16
C MET A 1 23.75 -11.02 -10.53
N PRO A 2 23.52 -9.96 -9.72
CA PRO A 2 22.18 -9.75 -9.19
C PRO A 2 21.25 -9.53 -10.38
N GLU A 3 20.23 -10.38 -10.47
CA GLU A 3 19.19 -10.27 -11.49
C GLU A 3 18.61 -8.86 -11.41
N ASN A 4 18.77 -8.08 -12.48
CA ASN A 4 18.44 -6.67 -12.47
C ASN A 4 16.92 -6.56 -12.29
N ALA A 5 16.45 -6.19 -11.09
CA ALA A 5 15.02 -6.20 -10.73
C ALA A 5 14.15 -5.44 -11.74
N PHE A 6 14.73 -4.41 -12.37
CA PHE A 6 14.13 -3.68 -13.48
C PHE A 6 13.73 -4.59 -14.65
N GLU A 7 14.55 -5.58 -15.01
CA GLU A 7 14.30 -6.49 -16.13
C GLU A 7 13.12 -7.44 -15.88
N LEU A 8 12.79 -7.70 -14.62
CA LEU A 8 11.66 -8.54 -14.22
C LEU A 8 10.33 -7.77 -14.18
N LEU A 9 10.36 -6.44 -14.31
CA LEU A 9 9.15 -5.62 -14.29
C LEU A 9 8.30 -5.81 -15.57
N PRO A 10 6.96 -5.71 -15.46
CA PRO A 10 6.08 -5.64 -16.61
C PRO A 10 6.46 -4.47 -17.54
N VAL A 11 6.22 -4.62 -18.85
CA VAL A 11 6.58 -3.63 -19.87
C VAL A 11 6.00 -2.23 -19.59
N GLN A 12 4.78 -2.17 -19.05
CA GLN A 12 4.11 -0.92 -18.69
C GLN A 12 4.84 -0.22 -17.53
N VAL A 13 5.19 -0.99 -16.50
CA VAL A 13 5.92 -0.50 -15.32
C VAL A 13 7.34 -0.05 -15.69
N LYS A 14 8.01 -0.75 -16.62
CA LYS A 14 9.33 -0.34 -17.14
C LYS A 14 9.29 1.05 -17.77
N ALA A 15 8.20 1.41 -18.45
CA ALA A 15 8.06 2.74 -19.04
C ALA A 15 7.91 3.83 -17.97
N GLU A 16 7.10 3.58 -16.94
CA GLU A 16 6.92 4.49 -15.80
C GLU A 16 8.22 4.70 -15.02
N VAL A 17 8.95 3.62 -14.70
CA VAL A 17 10.23 3.70 -13.99
C VAL A 17 11.29 4.44 -14.81
N ARG A 18 11.29 4.30 -16.15
CA ARG A 18 12.18 5.08 -17.03
C ARG A 18 11.85 6.56 -17.03
N ALA A 19 10.56 6.91 -17.06
CA ALA A 19 10.12 8.30 -16.97
C ALA A 19 10.54 8.89 -15.61
N LEU A 20 10.23 8.20 -14.51
CA LEU A 20 10.62 8.60 -13.16
C LEU A 20 12.13 8.79 -13.01
N ALA A 21 12.93 7.87 -13.56
CA ALA A 21 14.38 7.98 -13.56
C ALA A 21 14.87 9.21 -14.34
N ALA A 22 14.26 9.49 -15.49
CA ALA A 22 14.62 10.66 -16.30
C ALA A 22 14.21 11.98 -15.62
N ASP A 23 12.98 12.07 -15.09
CA ASP A 23 12.46 13.26 -14.43
C ASP A 23 13.25 13.64 -13.17
N LEU A 24 13.70 12.63 -12.41
CA LEU A 24 14.42 12.85 -11.15
C LEU A 24 15.95 12.74 -11.29
N GLY A 25 16.46 12.46 -12.48
CA GLY A 25 17.88 12.24 -12.73
C GLY A 25 18.45 11.04 -11.95
N TRP A 26 17.63 10.01 -11.71
CA TRP A 26 18.01 8.83 -10.94
C TRP A 26 18.53 7.70 -11.83
N SER A 27 19.30 6.79 -11.22
CA SER A 27 19.63 5.53 -11.87
C SER A 27 18.39 4.63 -11.96
N LEU A 28 18.31 3.80 -13.00
CA LEU A 28 17.19 2.86 -13.15
C LEU A 28 17.05 1.91 -11.96
N GLY A 29 18.16 1.51 -11.34
CA GLY A 29 18.12 0.68 -10.12
C GLY A 29 17.45 1.40 -8.96
N ARG A 30 17.83 2.65 -8.70
CA ARG A 30 17.20 3.47 -7.64
C ARG A 30 15.73 3.74 -7.93
N ALA A 31 15.40 4.14 -9.16
CA ALA A 31 14.02 4.39 -9.55
C ALA A 31 13.15 3.13 -9.44
N THR A 32 13.71 1.95 -9.74
CA THR A 32 13.02 0.66 -9.58
C THR A 32 12.74 0.36 -8.11
N ASP A 33 13.73 0.54 -7.25
CA ASP A 33 13.62 0.25 -5.81
C ASP A 33 12.56 1.15 -5.16
N GLU A 34 12.63 2.46 -5.42
CA GLU A 34 11.68 3.45 -4.93
C GLU A 34 10.26 3.20 -5.45
N TYR A 35 10.12 2.84 -6.75
CA TYR A 35 8.82 2.50 -7.32
C TYR A 35 8.19 1.29 -6.64
N LEU A 36 8.99 0.26 -6.33
CA LEU A 36 8.53 -0.95 -5.63
C LEU A 36 8.17 -0.66 -4.17
N GLU A 37 8.97 0.15 -3.47
CA GLU A 37 8.65 0.63 -2.11
C GLU A 37 7.34 1.42 -2.06
N MET A 38 7.16 2.34 -3.01
CA MET A 38 5.94 3.16 -3.09
C MET A 38 4.72 2.29 -3.38
N SER A 39 4.85 1.33 -4.30
CA SER A 39 3.79 0.35 -4.62
C SER A 39 3.40 -0.49 -3.40
N ARG A 40 4.38 -0.96 -2.62
CA ARG A 40 4.15 -1.70 -1.37
C ARG A 40 3.41 -0.84 -0.34
N SER A 41 3.81 0.42 -0.18
CA SER A 41 3.17 1.35 0.75
C SER A 41 1.71 1.63 0.39
N LEU A 42 1.42 1.82 -0.90
CA LEU A 42 0.06 1.98 -1.44
C LEU A 42 -0.80 0.73 -1.18
N ALA A 43 -0.26 -0.46 -1.44
CA ALA A 43 -0.97 -1.71 -1.19
C ALA A 43 -1.34 -1.88 0.29
N VAL A 44 -0.44 -1.52 1.21
CA VAL A 44 -0.70 -1.55 2.66
C VAL A 44 -1.78 -0.54 3.05
N GLN A 45 -1.73 0.69 2.52
CA GLN A 45 -2.77 1.69 2.77
C GLN A 45 -4.14 1.24 2.27
N GLU A 46 -4.20 0.61 1.10
CA GLU A 46 -5.45 0.08 0.56
C GLU A 46 -5.99 -1.09 1.40
N GLN A 47 -5.11 -1.99 1.86
CA GLN A 47 -5.50 -3.05 2.80
C GLN A 47 -6.06 -2.48 4.10
N LEU A 48 -5.42 -1.48 4.69
CA LEU A 48 -5.92 -0.79 5.89
C LEU A 48 -7.27 -0.12 5.64
N ARG A 49 -7.45 0.50 4.47
CA ARG A 49 -8.74 1.09 4.07
C ARG A 49 -9.84 0.04 3.96
N GLN A 50 -9.56 -1.10 3.35
CA GLN A 50 -10.49 -2.23 3.22
C GLN A 50 -10.83 -2.83 4.59
N MET A 51 -9.84 -2.96 5.48
CA MET A 51 -10.07 -3.41 6.87
C MET A 51 -10.91 -2.41 7.66
N ARG A 52 -10.69 -1.10 7.50
CA ARG A 52 -11.52 -0.06 8.14
C ARG A 52 -12.96 -0.07 7.64
N HIS A 53 -13.19 -0.38 6.36
CA HIS A 53 -14.53 -0.57 5.81
C HIS A 53 -15.19 -1.88 6.25
N LYS A 54 -14.40 -2.93 6.48
CA LYS A 54 -14.89 -4.24 6.95
C LYS A 54 -14.95 -4.40 8.46
N ALA A 55 -14.33 -3.52 9.23
CA ALA A 55 -14.55 -3.46 10.66
C ALA A 55 -16.03 -3.11 10.85
N PRO A 56 -16.86 -4.02 11.38
CA PRO A 56 -18.17 -3.59 11.82
C PRO A 56 -17.87 -2.49 12.83
N VAL A 57 -18.45 -1.31 12.62
CA VAL A 57 -18.62 -0.37 13.71
C VAL A 57 -19.35 -1.19 14.75
N LEU A 58 -18.61 -1.75 15.70
CA LEU A 58 -19.13 -2.42 16.88
C LEU A 58 -20.01 -1.35 17.48
N GLY A 59 -21.30 -1.44 17.16
CA GLY A 59 -22.29 -0.55 17.70
C GLY A 59 -22.04 -0.59 19.18
N LEU A 60 -21.71 0.57 19.74
CA LEU A 60 -21.84 0.85 21.15
C LEU A 60 -23.33 0.68 21.47
N VAL A 61 -23.79 -0.58 21.50
CA VAL A 61 -25.07 -0.98 22.03
C VAL A 61 -24.93 -0.71 23.51
N GLY A 62 -25.54 0.38 23.94
CA GLY A 62 -25.52 0.83 25.32
C GLY A 62 -26.01 -0.28 26.24
N HIS A 63 -25.08 -0.99 26.87
CA HIS A 63 -25.36 -1.79 28.05
C HIS A 63 -25.51 -0.85 29.25
N LYS A 64 -26.65 -0.14 29.29
CA LYS A 64 -27.11 0.57 30.50
C LYS A 64 -28.56 0.20 30.77
N LYS A 65 -28.81 -1.09 31.01
CA LYS A 65 -30.04 -1.52 31.69
C LYS A 65 -29.84 -2.90 32.31
N GLY A 66 -29.35 -2.90 33.54
CA GLY A 66 -29.16 -4.11 34.33
C GLY A 66 -28.81 -3.79 35.79
N LEU A 67 -29.27 -2.65 36.31
CA LEU A 67 -29.07 -2.26 37.71
C LEU A 67 -30.38 -1.71 38.25
N ASP A 68 -31.43 -2.53 38.15
CA ASP A 68 -32.63 -2.40 38.96
C ASP A 68 -33.36 -3.74 38.94
N SER A 69 -33.05 -4.58 39.93
CA SER A 69 -33.87 -5.72 40.32
C SER A 69 -33.51 -6.08 41.75
N THR A 70 -34.41 -5.66 42.65
CA THR A 70 -34.73 -6.19 43.99
C THR A 70 -33.70 -6.09 45.10
#